data_AF-A0A959Z6A0-F1
#
_entry.id   AF-A0A959Z6A0-F1
#
_cell.length_a   1.000
_cell.length_b   1.000
_cell.length_c   1.000
_cell.angle_alpha   90.00
_cell.angle_beta   90.00
_cell.angle_gamma   90.00
#
_symmetry.space_group_name_H-M   'P 1'
#
loop_
_entity.id
_entity.type
_entity.pdbx_description
1 polymer ?
#
loop_
_entity_poly.entity_id
_entity_poly.type
_entity_poly.pdbx_seq_one_letter_code
_entity_poly.pdbx_strand_id
1 'polypeptide(L)'
;EEQVKEVVNEEIDKAKEEAIARAREEADRLVAEAQKQADQIKADARKEAARVKGEAYAAADKLVADASNPFAKAAAQVAAQKLKEEADKKEQQFIAEADKRADGIVASARAKGDDLIRKAEATDTKLK
;
A
#
# COMPACT_ATOMS: atom_id res chain seq x y z
N GLU A 1 -3.16 56.50 2.07
CA GLU A 1 -2.16 55.42 2.25
C GLU A 1 -2.65 54.30 3.15
N GLU A 2 -3.42 54.59 4.22
CA GLU A 2 -3.98 53.56 5.13
C GLU A 2 -4.95 52.57 4.46
N GLN A 3 -5.96 53.06 3.73
CA GLN A 3 -6.95 52.21 3.04
C GLN A 3 -6.33 51.26 2.01
N VAL A 4 -5.23 51.65 1.34
CA VAL A 4 -4.55 50.80 0.37
C VAL A 4 -3.80 49.66 1.06
N LYS A 5 -3.23 49.89 2.24
CA LYS A 5 -2.57 48.85 3.03
C LYS A 5 -3.56 47.83 3.60
N GLU A 6 -4.72 48.30 4.03
CA GLU A 6 -5.78 47.46 4.59
C GLU A 6 -6.33 46.49 3.53
N VAL A 7 -6.67 46.99 2.34
CA VAL A 7 -7.15 46.16 1.23
C VAL A 7 -6.08 45.16 0.75
N VAL A 8 -4.82 45.58 0.70
CA VAL A 8 -3.72 44.65 0.33
C VAL A 8 -3.56 43.53 1.35
N ASN A 9 -3.69 43.82 2.65
CA ASN A 9 -3.60 42.79 3.68
C ASN A 9 -4.77 41.78 3.59
N GLU A 10 -6.00 42.24 3.37
CA GLU A 10 -7.16 41.35 3.22
C GLU A 10 -7.03 40.42 2.00
N GLU A 11 -6.55 40.93 0.88
CA GLU A 11 -6.35 40.12 -0.34
C GLU A 11 -5.21 39.12 -0.18
N ILE A 12 -4.15 39.47 0.57
CA ILE A 12 -3.08 38.55 0.94
C ILE A 12 -3.61 37.42 1.82
N ASP A 13 -4.44 37.74 2.82
CA ASP A 13 -5.02 36.74 3.73
C ASP A 13 -5.96 35.77 3.02
N LYS A 14 -6.82 36.26 2.12
CA LYS A 14 -7.63 35.37 1.26
C LYS A 14 -6.77 34.46 0.38
N ALA A 15 -5.76 35.01 -0.29
CA ALA A 15 -4.87 34.23 -1.15
C ALA A 15 -4.13 33.12 -0.37
N LYS A 16 -3.79 33.37 0.91
CA LYS A 16 -3.18 32.38 1.81
C LYS A 16 -4.16 31.28 2.20
N GLU A 17 -5.37 31.64 2.63
CA GLU A 17 -6.40 30.66 2.99
C GLU A 17 -6.72 29.75 1.80
N GLU A 18 -6.84 30.32 0.60
CA GLU A 18 -7.03 29.56 -0.63
C GLU A 18 -5.84 28.63 -0.92
N ALA A 19 -4.60 29.10 -0.75
CA ALA A 19 -3.42 28.28 -0.95
C ALA A 19 -3.35 27.08 0.01
N ILE A 20 -3.69 27.29 1.29
CA ILE A 20 -3.75 26.21 2.29
C ILE A 20 -4.88 25.24 1.96
N ALA A 21 -6.05 25.73 1.57
CA ALA A 21 -7.19 24.88 1.18
C ALA A 21 -6.85 24.00 -0.04
N ARG A 22 -6.19 24.58 -1.06
CA ARG A 22 -5.70 23.85 -2.23
C ARG A 22 -4.67 22.78 -1.86
N ALA A 23 -3.72 23.11 -1.00
CA ALA A 23 -2.71 22.17 -0.53
C ALA A 23 -3.33 20.98 0.23
N ARG A 24 -4.35 21.24 1.05
CA ARG A 24 -5.12 20.19 1.76
C ARG A 24 -5.89 19.31 0.78
N GLU A 25 -6.58 19.90 -0.18
CA GLU A 25 -7.30 19.15 -1.22
C GLU A 25 -6.36 18.26 -2.04
N GLU A 26 -5.19 18.77 -2.42
CA GLU A 26 -4.18 18.01 -3.15
C GLU A 26 -3.57 16.88 -2.30
N ALA A 27 -3.28 17.15 -1.02
CA ALA A 27 -2.83 16.13 -0.07
C ALA A 27 -3.85 14.99 0.06
N ASP A 28 -5.14 15.32 0.24
CA ASP A 28 -6.21 14.35 0.36
C ASP A 28 -6.35 13.50 -0.91
N ARG A 29 -6.28 14.13 -2.10
CA ARG A 29 -6.30 13.42 -3.39
C ARG A 29 -5.12 12.46 -3.52
N LEU A 30 -3.91 12.91 -3.16
CA LEU A 30 -2.70 12.10 -3.24
C LEU A 30 -2.79 10.87 -2.32
N VAL A 31 -3.28 11.06 -1.09
CA VAL A 31 -3.49 9.96 -0.13
C VAL A 31 -4.59 9.01 -0.62
N ALA A 32 -5.69 9.52 -1.18
CA ALA A 32 -6.77 8.68 -1.70
C ALA A 32 -6.32 7.82 -2.89
N GLU A 33 -5.54 8.38 -3.82
CA GLU A 33 -4.97 7.63 -4.94
C GLU A 33 -3.99 6.57 -4.45
N ALA A 34 -3.10 6.93 -3.51
CA ALA A 34 -2.16 6.01 -2.90
C ALA A 34 -2.86 4.85 -2.17
N GLN A 35 -3.97 5.13 -1.47
CA GLN A 35 -4.78 4.09 -0.82
C GLN A 35 -5.38 3.14 -1.85
N LYS A 36 -5.94 3.67 -2.95
CA LYS A 36 -6.48 2.83 -4.03
C LYS A 36 -5.40 1.94 -4.65
N GLN A 37 -4.21 2.48 -4.92
CA GLN A 37 -3.08 1.71 -5.43
C GLN A 37 -2.62 0.64 -4.43
N ALA A 38 -2.52 0.99 -3.16
CA ALA A 38 -2.19 0.07 -2.08
C ALA A 38 -3.19 -1.09 -1.98
N ASP A 39 -4.49 -0.79 -2.03
CA ASP A 39 -5.55 -1.80 -1.97
C ASP A 39 -5.50 -2.74 -3.18
N GLN A 40 -5.23 -2.21 -4.38
CA GLN A 40 -5.04 -3.02 -5.59
C GLN A 40 -3.84 -3.97 -5.45
N ILE A 41 -2.69 -3.47 -4.99
CA ILE A 41 -1.49 -4.29 -4.77
C ILE A 41 -1.79 -5.42 -3.78
N LYS A 42 -2.47 -5.12 -2.67
CA LYS A 42 -2.84 -6.12 -1.65
C LYS A 42 -3.80 -7.16 -2.22
N ALA A 43 -4.80 -6.74 -3.00
CA ALA A 43 -5.77 -7.64 -3.60
C ALA A 43 -5.13 -8.57 -4.64
N ASP A 44 -4.31 -8.02 -5.54
CA ASP A 44 -3.61 -8.79 -6.57
C ASP A 44 -2.62 -9.77 -5.96
N ALA A 45 -1.88 -9.33 -4.93
CA ALA A 45 -0.95 -10.20 -4.23
C ALA A 45 -1.66 -11.39 -3.56
N ARG A 46 -2.78 -11.15 -2.87
CA ARG A 46 -3.58 -12.22 -2.26
C ARG A 46 -4.14 -13.19 -3.29
N LYS A 47 -4.64 -12.67 -4.42
CA LYS A 47 -5.17 -13.50 -5.51
C LYS A 47 -4.09 -14.40 -6.10
N GLU A 48 -2.92 -13.83 -6.38
CA GLU A 48 -1.81 -14.59 -6.96
C GLU A 48 -1.23 -15.60 -5.96
N ALA A 49 -1.09 -15.22 -4.69
CA ALA A 49 -0.62 -16.12 -3.65
C ALA A 49 -1.57 -17.32 -3.47
N ALA A 50 -2.89 -17.07 -3.46
CA ALA A 50 -3.89 -18.12 -3.38
C ALA A 50 -3.85 -19.06 -4.60
N ARG A 51 -3.64 -18.52 -5.81
CA ARG A 51 -3.49 -19.31 -7.04
C ARG A 51 -2.28 -20.25 -6.95
N VAL A 52 -1.11 -19.70 -6.63
CA VAL A 52 0.15 -20.46 -6.52
C VAL A 52 0.07 -21.51 -5.42
N LYS A 53 -0.53 -21.16 -4.27
CA LYS A 53 -0.79 -22.11 -3.18
C LYS A 53 -1.69 -23.26 -3.63
N GLY A 54 -2.79 -22.97 -4.33
CA GLY A 54 -3.68 -23.98 -4.86
C GLY A 54 -2.97 -24.96 -5.81
N GLU A 55 -2.12 -24.45 -6.69
CA GLU A 55 -1.31 -25.27 -7.60
C GLU A 55 -0.31 -26.16 -6.85
N ALA A 56 0.38 -25.62 -5.84
CA ALA A 56 1.29 -26.39 -5.00
C ALA A 56 0.57 -27.49 -4.21
N TYR A 57 -0.61 -27.20 -3.69
CA TYR A 57 -1.43 -28.18 -2.98
C TYR A 57 -1.91 -29.30 -3.91
N ALA A 58 -2.38 -28.96 -5.11
CA ALA A 58 -2.77 -29.93 -6.11
C ALA A 58 -1.60 -30.84 -6.53
N ALA A 59 -0.40 -30.26 -6.70
CA ALA A 59 0.81 -31.03 -6.98
C ALA A 59 1.19 -31.97 -5.82
N ALA A 60 1.07 -31.49 -4.57
CA ALA A 60 1.31 -32.28 -3.37
C ALA A 60 0.32 -33.47 -3.25
N ASP A 61 -0.96 -33.23 -3.51
CA ASP A 61 -1.98 -34.29 -3.47
C ASP A 61 -1.78 -35.32 -4.57
N LYS A 62 -1.39 -34.87 -5.77
CA LYS A 62 -1.04 -35.76 -6.87
C LYS A 62 0.16 -36.64 -6.55
N LEU A 63 1.19 -36.10 -5.90
CA LEU A 63 2.37 -36.86 -5.48
C LEU A 63 2.00 -38.03 -4.57
N VAL A 64 1.04 -37.84 -3.67
CA VAL A 64 0.53 -38.90 -2.77
C VAL A 64 -0.35 -39.89 -3.51
N ALA A 65 -1.17 -39.41 -4.46
CA ALA A 65 -2.07 -40.25 -5.24
C ALA A 65 -1.32 -41.20 -6.19
N ASP A 66 -0.22 -40.74 -6.79
CA ASP A 66 0.58 -41.52 -7.74
C ASP A 66 1.45 -42.60 -7.05
N ALA A 67 1.58 -42.57 -5.71
CA ALA A 67 2.39 -43.52 -4.96
C ALA A 67 1.71 -44.89 -4.80
N SER A 68 2.35 -45.94 -5.32
CA SER A 68 1.71 -47.27 -5.50
C SER A 68 1.83 -48.23 -4.31
N ASN A 69 2.82 -48.07 -3.43
CA ASN A 69 3.05 -48.97 -2.29
C ASN A 69 3.10 -48.20 -0.94
N PRO A 70 2.89 -48.86 0.21
CA PRO A 70 2.78 -48.17 1.51
C PRO A 70 4.01 -47.34 1.89
N PHE A 71 5.22 -47.83 1.58
CA PHE A 71 6.47 -47.11 1.86
C PHE A 71 6.62 -45.87 0.98
N ALA A 72 6.35 -45.99 -0.32
CA ALA A 72 6.34 -44.88 -1.27
C ALA A 72 5.28 -43.85 -0.90
N LYS A 73 4.10 -44.30 -0.42
CA LYS A 73 3.03 -43.41 0.02
C LYS A 73 3.42 -42.63 1.27
N ALA A 74 4.08 -43.25 2.24
CA ALA A 74 4.60 -42.56 3.42
C ALA A 74 5.65 -41.50 3.02
N ALA A 75 6.59 -41.85 2.13
CA ALA A 75 7.58 -40.89 1.62
C ALA A 75 6.92 -39.73 0.85
N ALA A 76 5.95 -40.04 -0.01
CA ALA A 76 5.18 -39.05 -0.77
C ALA A 76 4.37 -38.13 0.15
N GLN A 77 3.76 -38.64 1.23
CA GLN A 77 3.05 -37.84 2.22
C GLN A 77 3.96 -36.83 2.91
N VAL A 78 5.17 -37.25 3.31
CA VAL A 78 6.15 -36.34 3.92
C VAL A 78 6.59 -35.26 2.93
N ALA A 79 6.86 -35.62 1.68
CA ALA A 79 7.22 -34.67 0.64
C ALA A 79 6.07 -33.69 0.32
N ALA A 80 4.84 -34.19 0.22
CA ALA A 80 3.63 -33.40 0.01
C ALA A 80 3.38 -32.43 1.17
N GLN A 81 3.56 -32.87 2.41
CA GLN A 81 3.42 -32.02 3.59
C GLN A 81 4.44 -30.88 3.57
N LYS A 82 5.72 -31.18 3.30
CA LYS A 82 6.76 -30.14 3.15
C LYS A 82 6.43 -29.16 2.01
N LEU A 83 5.94 -29.64 0.88
CA LEU A 83 5.55 -28.79 -0.24
C LEU A 83 4.41 -27.83 0.15
N LYS A 84 3.41 -28.32 0.90
CA LYS A 84 2.31 -27.49 1.42
C LYS A 84 2.81 -26.45 2.43
N GLU A 85 3.66 -26.85 3.36
CA GLU A 85 4.27 -25.94 4.34
C GLU A 85 5.12 -24.85 3.67
N GLU A 86 5.92 -25.20 2.66
CA GLU A 86 6.70 -24.23 1.89
C GLU A 86 5.80 -23.28 1.09
N ALA A 87 4.71 -23.79 0.51
CA ALA A 87 3.73 -22.97 -0.19
C ALA A 87 3.05 -21.96 0.76
N ASP A 88 2.65 -22.40 1.95
CA ASP A 88 2.06 -21.54 2.98
C ASP A 88 3.05 -20.46 3.44
N LYS A 89 4.32 -20.85 3.65
CA LYS A 89 5.36 -19.89 4.04
C LYS A 89 5.60 -18.85 2.95
N LYS A 90 5.68 -19.27 1.68
CA LYS A 90 5.85 -18.35 0.54
C LYS A 90 4.64 -17.45 0.35
N GLU A 91 3.42 -17.97 0.50
CA GLU A 91 2.19 -17.17 0.50
C GLU A 91 2.26 -16.06 1.54
N GLN A 92 2.55 -16.41 2.80
CA GLN A 92 2.64 -15.45 3.89
C GLN A 92 3.73 -14.40 3.66
N GLN A 93 4.92 -14.82 3.21
CA GLN A 93 6.01 -13.89 2.90
C GLN A 93 5.65 -12.92 1.78
N PHE A 94 5.03 -13.43 0.71
CA PHE A 94 4.63 -12.62 -0.42
C PHE A 94 3.53 -11.61 -0.06
N ILE A 95 2.51 -12.03 0.69
CA ILE A 95 1.46 -11.13 1.20
C ILE A 95 2.06 -10.08 2.12
N ALA A 96 2.94 -10.45 3.06
CA ALA A 96 3.58 -9.51 3.96
C ALA A 96 4.45 -8.47 3.22
N GLU A 97 5.16 -8.89 2.16
CA GLU A 97 5.93 -7.97 1.33
C GLU A 97 5.03 -7.01 0.55
N ALA A 98 3.93 -7.51 -0.02
CA ALA A 98 2.94 -6.68 -0.69
C ALA A 98 2.29 -5.67 0.27
N ASP A 99 1.94 -6.11 1.49
CA ASP A 99 1.40 -5.24 2.53
C ASP A 99 2.40 -4.14 2.89
N LYS A 100 3.67 -4.49 3.11
CA LYS A 100 4.74 -3.52 3.41
C LYS A 100 4.93 -2.50 2.28
N ARG A 101 4.89 -2.94 1.02
CA ARG A 101 5.01 -2.05 -0.16
C ARG A 101 3.81 -1.10 -0.23
N ALA A 102 2.61 -1.63 -0.07
CA ALA A 102 1.37 -0.87 -0.10
C ALA A 102 1.31 0.18 1.03
N ASP A 103 1.70 -0.20 2.26
CA ASP A 103 1.78 0.72 3.40
C ASP A 103 2.84 1.81 3.17
N GLY A 104 3.97 1.45 2.55
CA GLY A 104 5.02 2.40 2.15
C GLY A 104 4.55 3.45 1.14
N ILE A 105 3.69 3.06 0.19
CA ILE A 105 3.08 3.98 -0.78
C ILE A 105 2.18 4.99 -0.06
N VAL A 106 1.30 4.52 0.82
CA VAL A 106 0.39 5.38 1.60
C VAL A 106 1.17 6.30 2.54
N ALA A 107 2.20 5.79 3.22
CA ALA A 107 3.04 6.60 4.11
C ALA A 107 3.78 7.70 3.33
N SER A 108 4.34 7.38 2.15
CA SER A 108 5.01 8.35 1.30
C SER A 108 4.04 9.41 0.78
N ALA A 109 2.80 9.01 0.48
CA ALA A 109 1.75 9.93 0.07
C ALA A 109 1.37 10.92 1.17
N ARG A 110 1.15 10.42 2.39
CA ARG A 110 0.88 11.27 3.57
C ARG A 110 2.01 12.26 3.82
N ALA A 111 3.27 11.78 3.81
CA ALA A 111 4.43 12.65 4.02
C ALA A 111 4.53 13.77 2.96
N LYS A 112 4.20 13.48 1.70
CA LYS A 112 4.13 14.48 0.63
C LYS A 112 2.98 15.47 0.86
N GLY A 113 1.81 14.97 1.24
CA GLY A 113 0.65 15.81 1.57
C GLY A 113 0.94 16.76 2.73
N ASP A 114 1.52 16.25 3.81
CA ASP A 114 1.93 17.04 4.98
C ASP A 114 2.96 18.11 4.60
N ASP A 115 3.88 17.80 3.68
CA ASP A 115 4.87 18.76 3.19
C ASP A 115 4.24 19.86 2.32
N LEU A 116 3.25 19.53 1.48
CA LEU A 116 2.48 20.52 0.70
C LEU A 116 1.76 21.50 1.62
N ILE A 117 1.07 20.98 2.64
CA ILE A 117 0.35 21.80 3.62
C ILE A 117 1.34 22.69 4.39
N ARG A 118 2.44 22.12 4.88
CA ARG A 118 3.48 22.87 5.61
C ARG A 118 4.08 23.99 4.74
N LYS A 119 4.30 23.75 3.45
CA LYS A 119 4.82 24.78 2.53
C LYS A 119 3.82 25.91 2.30
N ALA A 120 2.53 25.59 2.21
CA ALA A 120 1.48 26.61 2.14
C ALA A 120 1.42 27.45 3.43
N GLU A 121 1.49 26.80 4.60
CA GLU A 121 1.52 27.46 5.92
C GLU A 121 2.81 28.26 6.16
N ALA A 122 3.97 27.78 5.71
CA ALA A 122 5.23 28.52 5.83
C ALA A 122 5.29 29.77 4.94
N THR A 123 4.51 29.78 3.84
CA THR A 123 4.32 30.95 3.00
C THR A 123 3.50 32.01 3.73
N ASP A 124 2.57 31.63 4.62
CA ASP A 124 1.88 32.56 5.53
C ASP A 124 2.85 33.26 6.51
N THR A 125 3.88 32.56 6.99
CA THR A 125 4.77 33.11 8.04
C THR A 125 5.81 34.10 7.51
N LYS A 126 6.22 34.00 6.23
CA LYS A 126 7.23 34.90 5.62
C LYS A 126 6.65 36.21 5.07
N LEU A 127 5.32 36.31 4.96
CA LEU A 127 4.61 37.48 4.46
C LEU A 127 4.08 38.40 5.58
N LYS A 128 4.34 38.06 6.85
CA LYS A 128 4.11 38.90 8.04
C LYS A 128 5.34 39.75 8.33
#